data_AF-A0A7S1L5Z2-F1
#
_entry.id   AF-A0A7S1L5Z2-F1
#
_cell.length_a   1.000
_cell.length_b   1.000
_cell.length_c   1.000
_cell.angle_alpha   90.00
_cell.angle_beta   90.00
_cell.angle_gamma   90.00
#
_symmetry.space_group_name_H-M   'P 1'
#
loop_
_entity.id
_entity.type
_entity.pdbx_description
1 polymer ?
#
loop_
_entity_poly.entity_id
_entity_poly.type
_entity_poly.pdbx_seq_one_letter_code
_entity_poly.pdbx_strand_id
1 'polypeptide(L)'
;ALEYAVEELQADHTVVFTALERDCRALRYAAKKVRADRALILSVVRRDGLALQYATPELQADREVVMLALENNWRSFEFASDDLKADRETVLFAVCQSGLAFGFADAELRSEQSFVTEVIQRSGMALKYASEKLQSNPDLVLAAVKENGAAFAWGSSELTQDKDVKAE
;
A
#
# COMPACT_ATOMS: atom_id res chain seq x y z
N ALA A 1 26.14 -7.71 -9.28
CA ALA A 1 27.24 -6.81 -9.67
C ALA A 1 27.42 -5.69 -8.65
N LEU A 2 26.41 -4.86 -8.38
CA LEU A 2 26.52 -3.79 -7.36
C LEU A 2 26.70 -4.32 -5.92
N GLU A 3 26.16 -5.51 -5.62
CA GLU A 3 26.31 -6.21 -4.33
C GLU A 3 27.76 -6.41 -3.86
N TYR A 4 28.68 -6.62 -4.80
CA TYR A 4 30.10 -6.89 -4.52
C TYR A 4 30.99 -5.66 -4.77
N ALA A 5 30.38 -4.52 -5.07
CA ALA A 5 31.12 -3.29 -5.35
C ALA A 5 31.61 -2.66 -4.03
N VAL A 6 32.79 -2.05 -4.06
CA VAL A 6 33.35 -1.27 -2.95
C VAL A 6 32.48 -0.04 -2.66
N GLU A 7 32.55 0.49 -1.43
CA GLU A 7 31.70 1.60 -0.98
C GLU A 7 31.78 2.81 -1.90
N GLU A 8 32.94 3.12 -2.49
CA GLU A 8 33.06 4.22 -3.44
C GLU A 8 32.18 4.03 -4.68
N LEU A 9 32.05 2.80 -5.18
CA LEU A 9 31.22 2.46 -6.35
C LEU A 9 29.73 2.34 -6.01
N GLN A 10 29.38 2.00 -4.76
CA GLN A 10 28.00 2.04 -4.28
C GLN A 10 27.49 3.48 -4.06
N ALA A 11 28.42 4.43 -3.94
CA ALA A 11 28.14 5.87 -3.85
C ALA A 11 28.28 6.60 -5.20
N ASP A 12 28.88 5.96 -6.21
CA ASP A 12 29.03 6.55 -7.54
C ASP A 12 27.69 6.59 -8.27
N HIS A 13 27.21 7.81 -8.50
CA HIS A 13 25.90 8.05 -9.11
C HIS A 13 25.80 7.46 -10.52
N THR A 14 26.88 7.45 -11.31
CA THR A 14 26.86 6.89 -12.68
C THR A 14 26.73 5.38 -12.63
N VAL A 15 27.54 4.72 -11.79
CA VAL A 15 27.54 3.25 -11.65
C VAL A 15 26.20 2.77 -11.09
N VAL A 16 25.68 3.44 -10.06
CA VAL A 16 24.38 3.11 -9.47
C VAL A 16 23.27 3.35 -10.49
N PHE A 17 23.26 4.48 -11.20
CA PHE A 17 22.22 4.79 -12.19
C PHE A 17 22.18 3.75 -13.31
N THR A 18 23.33 3.36 -13.89
CA THR A 18 23.38 2.31 -14.92
C THR A 18 22.89 0.95 -14.38
N ALA A 19 23.13 0.62 -13.12
CA ALA A 19 22.57 -0.57 -12.52
C ALA A 19 21.04 -0.48 -12.36
N LEU A 20 20.53 0.67 -11.96
CA LEU A 20 19.09 0.95 -11.82
C LEU A 20 18.36 0.96 -13.17
N GLU A 21 19.02 1.33 -14.26
CA GLU A 21 18.45 1.21 -15.61
C GLU A 21 18.08 -0.24 -15.94
N ARG A 22 18.87 -1.22 -15.46
CA ARG A 22 18.65 -2.65 -15.73
C ARG A 22 17.75 -3.31 -14.69
N ASP A 23 17.92 -2.98 -13.42
CA ASP A 23 17.14 -3.54 -12.31
C ASP A 23 17.00 -2.53 -11.16
N CYS A 24 15.78 -2.08 -10.90
CA CYS A 24 15.49 -1.14 -9.81
C CYS A 24 15.83 -1.73 -8.42
N ARG A 25 15.88 -3.06 -8.28
CA ARG A 25 16.28 -3.75 -7.03
C ARG A 25 17.75 -3.57 -6.70
N ALA A 26 18.58 -3.13 -7.65
CA ALA A 26 19.97 -2.76 -7.39
C ALA A 26 20.09 -1.63 -6.36
N LEU A 27 19.03 -0.83 -6.18
CA LEU A 27 18.96 0.24 -5.18
C LEU A 27 19.26 -0.25 -3.76
N ARG A 28 18.95 -1.52 -3.43
CA ARG A 28 19.21 -2.11 -2.10
C ARG A 28 20.69 -2.12 -1.70
N TYR A 29 21.58 -2.09 -2.68
CA TYR A 29 23.03 -2.09 -2.48
C TYR A 29 23.65 -0.70 -2.60
N ALA A 30 22.86 0.32 -2.93
CA ALA A 30 23.36 1.66 -3.05
C ALA A 30 23.64 2.27 -1.66
N ALA A 31 24.66 3.12 -1.59
CA ALA A 31 25.02 3.82 -0.38
C ALA A 31 23.82 4.64 0.15
N LYS A 32 23.73 4.83 1.47
CA LYS A 32 22.62 5.58 2.10
C LYS A 32 22.40 6.95 1.45
N LYS A 33 23.47 7.65 1.07
CA LYS A 33 23.40 8.95 0.40
C LYS A 33 22.66 8.88 -0.94
N VAL A 34 22.83 7.81 -1.70
CA VAL A 34 22.13 7.59 -2.97
C VAL A 34 20.67 7.20 -2.72
N ARG A 35 20.39 6.39 -1.70
CA ARG A 35 19.02 6.04 -1.28
C ARG A 35 18.26 7.21 -0.63
N ALA A 36 18.96 8.29 -0.30
CA ALA A 36 18.42 9.56 0.17
C ALA A 36 18.30 10.61 -0.94
N ASP A 37 18.77 10.31 -2.16
CA ASP A 37 18.62 11.21 -3.30
C ASP A 37 17.18 11.17 -3.79
N ARG A 38 16.42 12.20 -3.40
CA ARG A 38 15.01 12.33 -3.75
C ARG A 38 14.75 12.25 -5.25
N ALA A 39 15.56 12.92 -6.08
CA ALA A 39 15.33 12.97 -7.52
C ALA A 39 15.56 11.59 -8.16
N LEU A 40 16.60 10.89 -7.70
CA LEU A 40 16.86 9.52 -8.09
C LEU A 40 15.70 8.61 -7.66
N ILE A 41 15.27 8.67 -6.39
CA ILE A 41 14.18 7.84 -5.88
C ILE A 41 12.88 8.08 -6.67
N LEU A 42 12.52 9.34 -6.96
CA LEU A 42 11.35 9.65 -7.80
C LEU A 42 11.45 8.98 -9.18
N SER A 43 12.63 8.98 -9.80
CA SER A 43 12.83 8.33 -11.10
C SER A 43 12.69 6.80 -11.04
N VAL A 44 13.14 6.19 -9.93
CA VAL A 44 13.10 4.73 -9.73
C VAL A 44 11.69 4.27 -9.38
N VAL A 45 11.00 4.92 -8.42
CA VAL A 45 9.65 4.51 -8.00
C VAL A 45 8.60 4.68 -9.11
N ARG A 46 8.83 5.63 -10.03
CA ARG A 46 8.00 5.78 -11.23
C ARG A 46 8.04 4.53 -12.13
N ARG A 47 9.15 3.80 -12.14
CA ARG A 47 9.35 2.59 -12.95
C ARG A 47 8.93 1.33 -12.19
N ASP A 48 9.25 1.28 -10.89
CA ASP A 48 8.89 0.19 -9.99
C ASP A 48 8.55 0.76 -8.60
N GLY A 49 7.25 0.84 -8.28
CA GLY A 49 6.77 1.38 -7.01
C GLY A 49 7.31 0.63 -5.79
N LEU A 50 7.68 -0.65 -5.93
CA LEU A 50 8.27 -1.43 -4.83
C LEU A 50 9.70 -0.99 -4.50
N ALA A 51 10.32 -0.15 -5.31
CA ALA A 51 11.62 0.43 -4.99
C ALA A 51 11.59 1.35 -3.76
N LEU A 52 10.40 1.83 -3.36
CA LEU A 52 10.20 2.61 -2.13
C LEU A 52 10.75 1.89 -0.89
N GLN A 53 10.73 0.56 -0.86
CA GLN A 53 11.28 -0.24 0.24
C GLN A 53 12.77 -0.01 0.51
N TYR A 54 13.52 0.48 -0.48
CA TYR A 54 14.95 0.74 -0.37
C TYR A 54 15.27 2.20 -0.09
N ALA A 55 14.28 3.10 -0.24
CA ALA A 55 14.43 4.51 0.10
C ALA A 55 14.73 4.67 1.60
N THR A 56 15.26 5.83 1.96
CA THR A 56 15.45 6.18 3.37
C THR A 56 14.11 6.46 4.06
N PRO A 57 14.01 6.31 5.41
CA PRO A 57 12.77 6.60 6.14
C PRO A 57 12.22 8.00 5.86
N GLU A 58 13.11 8.99 5.66
CA GLU A 58 12.74 10.36 5.33
C GLU A 58 11.98 10.44 3.99
N LEU A 59 12.38 9.63 2.99
CA LEU A 59 11.70 9.56 1.69
C LEU A 59 10.48 8.61 1.69
N GLN A 60 10.43 7.65 2.62
CA GLN A 60 9.21 6.86 2.88
C GLN A 60 8.12 7.67 3.58
N ALA A 61 8.49 8.80 4.19
CA ALA A 61 7.57 9.80 4.72
C ALA A 61 7.28 10.95 3.73
N ASP A 62 8.00 11.03 2.60
CA ASP A 62 7.73 12.05 1.59
C ASP A 62 6.48 11.70 0.80
N ARG A 63 5.42 12.50 0.99
CA ARG A 63 4.12 12.29 0.36
C ARG A 63 4.21 12.18 -1.17
N GLU A 64 4.99 13.02 -1.84
CA GLU A 64 5.08 12.99 -3.30
C GLU A 64 5.74 11.69 -3.78
N VAL A 65 6.80 11.26 -3.10
CA VAL A 65 7.50 10.01 -3.40
C VAL A 65 6.58 8.80 -3.20
N VAL A 66 5.85 8.76 -2.08
CA VAL A 66 4.92 7.68 -1.78
C VAL A 66 3.74 7.67 -2.75
N MET A 67 3.14 8.82 -3.05
CA MET A 67 2.03 8.89 -4.01
C MET A 67 2.46 8.43 -5.40
N LEU A 68 3.65 8.82 -5.86
CA LEU A 68 4.19 8.34 -7.14
C LEU A 68 4.47 6.83 -7.12
N ALA A 69 4.94 6.29 -6.00
CA ALA A 69 5.12 4.84 -5.84
C ALA A 69 3.77 4.10 -5.86
N LEU A 70 2.75 4.67 -5.22
CA LEU A 70 1.39 4.14 -5.20
C LEU A 70 0.79 4.15 -6.60
N GLU A 71 0.93 5.24 -7.36
CA GLU A 71 0.47 5.33 -8.76
C GLU A 71 0.99 4.18 -9.63
N ASN A 72 2.23 3.73 -9.39
CA ASN A 72 2.82 2.61 -10.10
C ASN A 72 2.37 1.24 -9.54
N ASN A 73 2.35 1.09 -8.21
CA ASN A 73 2.01 -0.17 -7.56
C ASN A 73 1.48 0.06 -6.14
N TRP A 74 0.20 -0.20 -5.91
CA TRP A 74 -0.45 -0.08 -4.58
C TRP A 74 0.28 -0.85 -3.46
N ARG A 75 0.99 -1.94 -3.78
CA ARG A 75 1.74 -2.71 -2.76
C ARG A 75 2.90 -1.92 -2.16
N SER A 76 3.34 -0.84 -2.82
CA SER A 76 4.34 0.07 -2.27
C SER A 76 3.88 0.71 -0.96
N PHE A 77 2.55 0.76 -0.71
CA PHE A 77 1.99 1.31 0.53
C PHE A 77 2.53 0.66 1.80
N GLU A 78 2.91 -0.62 1.73
CA GLU A 78 3.54 -1.36 2.82
C GLU A 78 4.78 -0.64 3.38
N PHE A 79 5.50 0.08 2.51
CA PHE A 79 6.76 0.77 2.84
C PHE A 79 6.59 2.25 3.15
N ALA A 80 5.36 2.78 3.10
CA ALA A 80 5.09 4.15 3.54
C ALA A 80 5.30 4.27 5.06
N SER A 81 5.64 5.48 5.50
CA SER A 81 5.68 5.82 6.92
C SER A 81 4.33 5.62 7.61
N ASP A 82 4.34 5.43 8.91
CA ASP A 82 3.12 5.24 9.71
C ASP A 82 2.20 6.47 9.62
N ASP A 83 2.76 7.69 9.56
CA ASP A 83 2.01 8.93 9.37
C ASP A 83 1.20 8.92 8.06
N LEU A 84 1.78 8.42 6.96
CA LEU A 84 1.08 8.29 5.68
C LEU A 84 0.11 7.11 5.66
N LYS A 85 0.34 6.07 6.48
CA LYS A 85 -0.62 4.97 6.67
C LYS A 85 -1.82 5.37 7.54
N ALA A 86 -1.66 6.43 8.34
CA ALA A 86 -2.72 7.08 9.10
C ALA A 86 -3.38 8.24 8.34
N ASP A 87 -2.87 8.62 7.16
CA ASP A 87 -3.48 9.64 6.32
C ASP A 87 -4.64 9.07 5.49
N ARG A 88 -5.85 9.56 5.74
CA ARG A 88 -7.07 9.09 5.07
C ARG A 88 -6.99 9.20 3.55
N GLU A 89 -6.45 10.30 3.03
CA GLU A 89 -6.38 10.53 1.59
C GLU A 89 -5.41 9.54 0.92
N THR A 90 -4.25 9.29 1.53
CA THR A 90 -3.27 8.32 1.04
C THR A 90 -3.83 6.90 1.11
N VAL A 91 -4.50 6.53 2.20
CA VAL A 91 -5.17 5.23 2.34
C VAL A 91 -6.23 5.05 1.26
N LEU A 92 -7.10 6.04 1.04
CA LEU A 92 -8.14 5.97 0.01
C LEU A 92 -7.54 5.84 -1.40
N PHE A 93 -6.44 6.54 -1.68
CA PHE A 93 -5.74 6.43 -2.94
C PHE A 93 -5.24 4.99 -3.19
N ALA A 94 -4.63 4.37 -2.17
CA ALA A 94 -4.16 2.99 -2.25
C ALA A 94 -5.32 1.97 -2.39
N VAL A 95 -6.42 2.19 -1.64
CA VAL A 95 -7.62 1.34 -1.67
C VAL A 95 -8.31 1.37 -3.03
N CYS A 96 -8.38 2.53 -3.70
CA CYS A 96 -8.95 2.66 -5.03
C CYS A 96 -8.26 1.76 -6.07
N GLN A 97 -6.99 1.42 -5.87
CA GLN A 97 -6.29 0.46 -6.72
C GLN A 97 -6.50 -0.98 -6.27
N SER A 98 -6.54 -1.22 -4.96
CA SER A 98 -6.87 -2.52 -4.40
C SER A 98 -7.37 -2.39 -2.97
N GLY A 99 -8.56 -2.93 -2.66
CA GLY A 99 -9.06 -3.00 -1.29
C GLY A 99 -8.14 -3.76 -0.32
N LEU A 100 -7.20 -4.56 -0.85
CA LEU A 100 -6.16 -5.21 -0.04
C LEU A 100 -5.18 -4.22 0.59
N ALA A 101 -5.01 -3.03 -0.01
CA ALA A 101 -4.15 -1.98 0.52
C ALA A 101 -4.61 -1.49 1.90
N PHE A 102 -5.91 -1.62 2.21
CA PHE A 102 -6.44 -1.26 3.52
C PHE A 102 -5.80 -2.07 4.65
N GLY A 103 -5.25 -3.26 4.38
CA GLY A 103 -4.50 -4.05 5.36
C GLY A 103 -3.23 -3.37 5.88
N PHE A 104 -2.67 -2.40 5.15
CA PHE A 104 -1.50 -1.63 5.57
C PHE A 104 -1.85 -0.32 6.26
N ALA A 105 -3.13 0.07 6.25
CA ALA A 105 -3.58 1.28 6.93
C ALA A 105 -3.44 1.14 8.46
N ASP A 106 -3.31 2.29 9.11
CA ASP A 106 -3.23 2.38 10.55
C ASP A 106 -4.42 1.66 11.24
N ALA A 107 -4.17 1.06 12.40
CA ALA A 107 -5.16 0.27 13.11
C ALA A 107 -6.35 1.10 13.63
N GLU A 108 -6.14 2.38 13.94
CA GLU A 108 -7.21 3.29 14.36
C GLU A 108 -8.16 3.55 13.19
N LEU A 109 -7.63 3.82 11.99
CA LEU A 109 -8.43 3.97 10.77
C LEU A 109 -9.19 2.68 10.42
N ARG A 110 -8.58 1.50 10.60
CA ARG A 110 -9.24 0.21 10.40
C ARG A 110 -10.34 -0.10 11.43
N SER A 111 -10.36 0.65 12.53
CA SER A 111 -11.36 0.53 13.60
C SER A 111 -12.40 1.66 13.57
N GLU A 112 -12.21 2.66 12.70
CA GLU A 112 -13.10 3.79 12.57
C GLU A 112 -14.27 3.47 11.63
N GLN A 113 -15.46 3.27 12.20
CA GLN A 113 -16.68 2.92 11.46
C GLN A 113 -16.97 3.86 10.28
N SER A 114 -16.86 5.18 10.46
CA SER A 114 -17.11 6.18 9.41
C SER A 114 -16.16 6.00 8.23
N PHE A 115 -14.88 5.81 8.52
CA PHE A 115 -13.86 5.64 7.49
C PHE A 115 -13.98 4.29 6.79
N VAL A 116 -14.21 3.21 7.55
CA VAL A 116 -14.40 1.86 6.99
C VAL A 116 -15.59 1.83 6.05
N THR A 117 -16.70 2.51 6.37
CA THR A 117 -17.84 2.64 5.44
C THR A 117 -17.42 3.29 4.12
N GLU A 118 -16.63 4.38 4.17
CA GLU A 118 -16.13 5.07 2.98
C GLU A 118 -15.19 4.17 2.15
N VAL A 119 -14.28 3.46 2.82
CA VAL A 119 -13.35 2.52 2.18
C VAL A 119 -14.10 1.37 1.50
N ILE A 120 -15.16 0.83 2.14
CA ILE A 120 -15.99 -0.24 1.58
C ILE A 120 -16.75 0.21 0.34
N GLN A 121 -17.19 1.47 0.27
CA GLN A 121 -17.81 2.04 -0.93
C GLN A 121 -16.84 2.12 -2.12
N ARG A 122 -15.53 2.12 -1.87
CA ARG A 122 -14.49 2.06 -2.91
C ARG A 122 -14.05 0.64 -3.23
N SER A 123 -14.04 -0.24 -2.22
CA SER A 123 -13.71 -1.65 -2.36
C SER A 123 -14.23 -2.48 -1.20
N GLY A 124 -15.26 -3.29 -1.44
CA GLY A 124 -15.87 -4.21 -0.48
C GLY A 124 -14.91 -5.26 0.05
N MET A 125 -13.83 -5.57 -0.68
CA MET A 125 -12.76 -6.47 -0.22
C MET A 125 -12.00 -5.92 1.00
N ALA A 126 -12.06 -4.61 1.24
CA ALA A 126 -11.39 -3.97 2.37
C ALA A 126 -12.00 -4.35 3.73
N LEU A 127 -13.27 -4.82 3.76
CA LEU A 127 -13.93 -5.26 4.98
C LEU A 127 -13.09 -6.30 5.74
N LYS A 128 -12.40 -7.20 5.02
CA LYS A 128 -11.49 -8.22 5.59
C LYS A 128 -10.44 -7.64 6.54
N TYR A 129 -10.04 -6.38 6.35
CA TYR A 129 -8.96 -5.74 7.12
C TYR A 129 -9.47 -4.76 8.18
N ALA A 130 -10.78 -4.50 8.24
CA ALA A 130 -11.40 -3.74 9.31
C ALA A 130 -11.22 -4.47 10.67
N SER A 131 -11.46 -3.78 11.78
CA SER A 131 -11.47 -4.45 13.10
C SER A 131 -12.54 -5.55 13.17
N GLU A 132 -12.32 -6.59 14.00
CA GLU A 132 -13.26 -7.73 14.15
C GLU A 132 -14.69 -7.28 14.47
N LYS A 133 -14.82 -6.21 15.27
CA LYS A 133 -16.11 -5.59 15.61
C LYS A 133 -16.84 -5.08 14.35
N LEU A 134 -16.11 -4.46 13.42
CA LEU A 134 -16.65 -3.92 12.19
C LEU A 134 -16.88 -4.98 11.12
N GLN A 135 -16.04 -6.03 11.08
CA GLN A 135 -16.25 -7.20 10.21
C GLN A 135 -17.57 -7.91 10.50
N SER A 136 -18.02 -7.88 11.76
CA SER A 136 -19.28 -8.49 12.20
C SER A 136 -20.48 -7.54 12.11
N ASN A 137 -20.29 -6.30 11.64
CA ASN A 137 -21.39 -5.34 11.50
C ASN A 137 -22.24 -5.68 10.26
N PRO A 138 -23.53 -6.06 10.42
CA PRO A 138 -24.38 -6.45 9.30
C PRO A 138 -24.51 -5.38 8.21
N ASP A 139 -24.57 -4.10 8.60
CA ASP A 139 -24.71 -2.98 7.65
C ASP A 139 -23.47 -2.86 6.76
N LEU A 140 -22.28 -3.05 7.35
CA LEU A 140 -21.02 -3.02 6.62
C LEU A 140 -20.83 -4.24 5.72
N VAL A 141 -21.20 -5.43 6.20
CA VAL A 141 -21.17 -6.67 5.42
C VAL A 141 -22.08 -6.51 4.20
N LEU A 142 -23.30 -6.01 4.40
CA LEU A 142 -24.26 -5.79 3.32
C LEU A 142 -23.77 -4.72 2.33
N ALA A 143 -23.16 -3.63 2.81
CA ALA A 143 -22.54 -2.63 1.94
C ALA A 143 -21.39 -3.22 1.11
N ALA A 144 -20.53 -4.04 1.73
CA ALA A 144 -19.39 -4.67 1.06
C ALA A 144 -19.84 -5.69 0.00
N VAL A 145 -20.86 -6.49 0.29
CA VAL A 145 -21.44 -7.44 -0.66
C VAL A 145 -22.09 -6.74 -1.85
N LYS A 146 -22.78 -5.62 -1.62
CA LYS A 146 -23.38 -4.81 -2.68
C LYS A 146 -22.34 -4.20 -3.62
N GLU A 147 -21.20 -3.78 -3.08
CA GLU A 147 -20.11 -3.22 -3.89
C GLU A 147 -19.36 -4.32 -4.65
N ASN A 148 -19.06 -5.44 -3.99
CA ASN A 148 -18.37 -6.57 -4.61
C ASN A 148 -18.93 -7.88 -4.05
N GLY A 149 -19.65 -8.66 -4.88
CA GLY A 149 -20.27 -9.92 -4.46
C GLY A 149 -19.31 -10.95 -3.86
N ALA A 150 -17.99 -10.84 -4.11
CA ALA A 150 -16.96 -11.67 -3.48
C ALA A 150 -16.68 -11.30 -2.01
N ALA A 151 -17.14 -10.13 -1.53
CA ALA A 151 -17.03 -9.72 -0.13
C ALA A 151 -17.88 -10.58 0.82
N PHE A 152 -18.84 -11.35 0.28
CA PHE A 152 -19.71 -12.26 1.03
C PHE A 152 -18.92 -13.32 1.83
N ALA A 153 -17.74 -13.73 1.36
CA ALA A 153 -16.91 -14.73 2.04
C ALA A 153 -16.28 -14.22 3.35
N TRP A 154 -16.36 -12.92 3.66
CA TRP A 154 -15.62 -12.29 4.77
C TRP A 154 -16.53 -11.67 5.84
N GLY A 155 -17.85 -11.74 5.68
CA GLY A 155 -18.76 -11.52 6.79
C GLY A 155 -18.60 -12.62 7.84
N SER A 156 -18.94 -12.33 9.11
CA SER A 156 -18.90 -13.33 10.17
C SER A 156 -19.66 -14.60 9.77
N SER A 157 -19.14 -15.77 10.17
CA SER A 157 -19.70 -17.07 9.77
C SER A 157 -21.20 -17.21 10.05
N GLU A 158 -21.71 -16.47 11.04
CA GLU A 158 -23.11 -16.39 11.44
C GLU A 158 -24.00 -15.70 10.38
N LEU A 159 -23.50 -14.64 9.74
CA LEU A 159 -24.22 -13.92 8.67
C LEU A 159 -24.14 -14.66 7.32
N THR A 160 -23.08 -15.43 7.10
CA THR A 160 -22.91 -16.21 5.85
C THR A 160 -23.76 -17.48 5.78
N GLN A 161 -24.35 -17.90 6.92
CA GLN A 161 -25.28 -19.03 6.98
C GLN A 161 -26.73 -18.63 6.69
N ASP A 162 -27.04 -17.32 6.68
CA ASP A 162 -28.37 -16.84 6.32
C ASP A 162 -28.53 -16.92 4.80
N LYS A 163 -29.23 -17.98 4.37
CA LYS A 163 -29.40 -18.35 2.95
C LYS A 163 -30.25 -17.38 2.14
N ASP A 164 -30.77 -16.31 2.76
CA ASP A 164 -31.74 -15.39 2.15
C ASP A 164 -31.11 -14.20 1.41
N VAL A 165 -29.78 -14.09 1.34
CA VAL A 165 -29.09 -13.03 0.59
C VAL A 165 -28.58 -13.51 -0.79
N LYS A 166 -28.93 -14.73 -1.21
CA LYS A 166 -28.49 -15.30 -2.51
C LYS A 166 -29.40 -15.03 -3.71
N ALA A 167 -30.41 -14.17 -3.60
CA ALA A 167 -31.26 -13.86 -4.74
C ALA A 167 -31.72 -12.39 -4.71
N GLU A 168 -31.02 -11.54 -5.44
CA GLU A 168 -31.56 -10.71 -6.55
C GLU A 168 -30.42 -9.99 -7.30
#